data_AF-A0ABD5P047-F1
#
_entry.id   AF-A0ABD5P047-F1
#
_cell.length_a   1.000
_cell.length_b   1.000
_cell.length_c   1.000
_cell.angle_alpha   90.00
_cell.angle_beta   90.00
_cell.angle_gamma   90.00
#
_symmetry.space_group_name_H-M   'P 1'
#
loop_
_entity.id
_entity.type
_entity.pdbx_description
1 polymer ?
#
loop_
_entity_poly.entity_id
_entity_poly.type
_entity_poly.pdbx_seq_one_letter_code
_entity_poly.pdbx_strand_id
1 'polypeptide(L)'
;MTFTATLSDPELSDERSIGGILVHLLGLFTGFLGPLILYAVSDNEFTRTNARHTINWHVTVSVLMIVALVMFFLGADEITVLGETTEVSLLPAPLDLVFGLVGFLLIIVLVIAIFLTLVYTIVATVKAISGSTWTYPGAIAFVERYR
;
A
#
# COMPACT_ATOMS: atom_id res chain seq x y z
N MET A 1 -3.84 37.34 -31.63
CA MET A 1 -4.67 37.32 -30.41
C MET A 1 -4.03 36.33 -29.45
N THR A 2 -3.53 36.82 -28.32
CA THR A 2 -2.83 36.00 -27.31
C THR A 2 -3.88 35.46 -26.35
N PHE A 3 -4.10 34.15 -26.33
CA PHE A 3 -4.93 33.52 -25.30
C PHE A 3 -4.10 33.44 -24.01
N THR A 4 -4.32 34.40 -23.12
CA THR A 4 -3.91 34.28 -21.72
C THR A 4 -4.95 33.42 -21.03
N ALA A 5 -4.68 32.12 -20.89
CA ALA A 5 -5.52 31.23 -20.07
C ALA A 5 -5.47 31.71 -18.61
N THR A 6 -6.61 32.16 -18.10
CA THR A 6 -6.78 32.51 -16.69
C THR A 6 -6.84 31.25 -15.85
N LEU A 7 -6.05 31.20 -14.78
CA LEU A 7 -5.78 30.06 -13.88
C LEU A 7 -6.97 29.57 -13.02
N SER A 8 -8.20 29.64 -13.51
CA SER A 8 -9.38 29.26 -12.73
C SER A 8 -10.54 28.90 -13.64
N ASP A 9 -10.43 27.75 -14.30
CA ASP A 9 -11.55 27.06 -14.92
C ASP A 9 -12.09 26.03 -13.92
N PRO A 10 -13.33 26.16 -13.42
CA PRO A 10 -13.93 25.21 -12.49
C PRO A 10 -13.95 23.77 -13.02
N GLU A 11 -14.09 23.57 -14.33
CA GLU A 11 -14.16 22.23 -14.94
C GLU A 11 -12.85 21.44 -14.76
N LEU A 12 -11.69 22.10 -14.82
CA LEU A 12 -10.38 21.47 -14.59
C LEU A 12 -10.15 21.09 -13.12
N SER A 13 -10.79 21.80 -12.18
CA SER A 13 -10.70 21.48 -10.74
C SER A 13 -11.57 20.27 -10.36
N ASP A 14 -12.67 20.05 -11.08
CA ASP A 14 -13.50 18.85 -10.97
C ASP A 14 -12.78 17.61 -11.55
N GLU A 15 -11.98 17.78 -12.62
CA GLU A 15 -11.15 16.71 -13.17
C GLU A 15 -9.98 16.28 -12.25
N ARG A 16 -9.44 17.21 -11.45
CA ARG A 16 -8.23 17.00 -10.63
C ARG A 16 -8.46 17.32 -9.16
N SER A 17 -9.39 16.59 -8.57
CA SER A 17 -9.77 16.78 -7.17
C SER A 17 -8.56 16.72 -6.21
N ILE A 18 -8.56 17.59 -5.20
CA ILE A 18 -7.56 17.58 -4.12
C ILE A 18 -7.55 16.21 -3.41
N GLY A 19 -8.72 15.59 -3.24
CA GLY A 19 -8.83 14.24 -2.68
C GLY A 19 -8.06 13.20 -3.48
N GLY A 20 -8.15 13.22 -4.82
CA GLY A 20 -7.41 12.30 -5.68
C GLY A 20 -5.89 12.50 -5.65
N ILE A 21 -5.41 13.71 -5.39
CA ILE A 21 -3.98 13.99 -5.23
C ILE A 21 -3.50 13.54 -3.84
N LEU A 22 -4.21 13.96 -2.78
CA LEU A 22 -3.76 13.74 -1.40
C LEU A 22 -3.98 12.32 -0.90
N VAL A 23 -4.81 11.51 -1.57
CA VAL A 23 -5.07 10.13 -1.13
C VAL A 23 -3.81 9.26 -1.07
N HIS A 24 -2.82 9.54 -1.91
CA HIS A 24 -1.54 8.81 -1.88
C HIS A 24 -0.76 9.10 -0.60
N LEU A 25 -0.68 10.37 -0.19
CA LEU A 25 -0.06 10.77 1.08
C LEU A 25 -0.89 10.28 2.28
N LEU A 26 -2.21 10.33 2.18
CA LEU A 26 -3.10 9.76 3.19
C LEU A 26 -2.83 8.26 3.38
N GLY A 27 -2.68 7.52 2.28
CA GLY A 27 -2.33 6.10 2.30
C GLY A 27 -0.97 5.84 2.96
N LEU A 28 0.03 6.65 2.64
CA LEU A 28 1.37 6.53 3.23
C LEU A 28 1.34 6.56 4.77
N PHE A 29 0.57 7.46 5.37
CA PHE A 29 0.54 7.62 6.84
C PHE A 29 -0.51 6.75 7.55
N THR A 30 -1.53 6.26 6.84
CA THR A 30 -2.66 5.53 7.46
C THR A 30 -2.82 4.08 6.95
N GLY A 31 -1.98 3.65 6.02
CA GLY A 31 -2.17 2.40 5.31
C GLY A 31 -3.40 2.46 4.38
N PHE A 32 -4.17 1.38 4.30
CA PHE A 32 -5.37 1.35 3.48
C PHE A 32 -6.59 2.04 4.15
N LEU A 33 -6.55 2.34 5.45
CA LEU A 33 -7.72 2.84 6.20
C LEU A 33 -8.19 4.23 5.76
N GLY A 34 -7.27 5.20 5.67
CA GLY A 34 -7.61 6.55 5.20
C GLY A 34 -8.12 6.56 3.76
N PRO A 35 -7.43 5.94 2.79
CA PRO A 35 -7.92 5.77 1.43
C PRO A 35 -9.28 5.06 1.35
N LEU A 36 -9.55 4.07 2.21
CA LEU A 36 -10.83 3.37 2.25
C LEU A 36 -11.97 4.31 2.67
N ILE A 37 -11.76 5.12 3.71
CA ILE A 37 -12.73 6.14 4.12
C ILE A 37 -12.96 7.13 2.99
N LEU A 38 -11.88 7.66 2.38
CA LEU A 38 -11.97 8.62 1.29
C LEU A 38 -12.67 8.04 0.05
N TYR A 39 -12.42 6.77 -0.27
CA TYR A 39 -13.13 6.05 -1.33
C TYR A 39 -14.62 5.94 -1.04
N ALA A 40 -15.01 5.65 0.21
CA ALA A 40 -16.41 5.46 0.58
C ALA A 40 -17.22 6.76 0.55
N VAL A 41 -16.62 7.89 0.96
CA VAL A 41 -17.34 9.17 1.11
C VAL A 41 -17.26 10.09 -0.11
N SER A 42 -16.38 9.80 -1.07
CA SER A 42 -16.21 10.66 -2.25
C SER A 42 -17.10 10.23 -3.41
N ASP A 43 -17.79 11.21 -4.00
CA ASP A 43 -18.55 11.06 -5.26
C ASP A 43 -17.70 11.38 -6.51
N ASN A 44 -16.52 11.98 -6.35
CA ASN A 44 -15.66 12.35 -7.47
C ASN A 44 -14.90 11.11 -8.00
N GLU A 45 -15.09 10.79 -9.29
CA GLU A 45 -14.53 9.56 -9.91
C GLU A 45 -12.99 9.54 -9.89
N PHE A 46 -12.35 10.71 -10.02
CA PHE A 46 -10.88 10.83 -9.94
C PHE A 46 -10.37 10.50 -8.53
N THR A 47 -11.02 11.03 -7.49
CA THR A 47 -10.74 10.66 -6.09
C THR A 47 -10.92 9.17 -5.87
N ARG A 48 -12.08 8.62 -6.25
CA ARG A 48 -12.39 7.20 -6.03
C ARG A 48 -11.41 6.29 -6.77
N THR A 49 -10.99 6.66 -7.97
CA THR A 49 -10.04 5.86 -8.76
C THR A 49 -8.64 5.88 -8.14
N ASN A 50 -8.11 7.04 -7.76
CA ASN A 50 -6.82 7.10 -7.07
C ASN A 50 -6.88 6.41 -5.70
N ALA A 51 -7.96 6.58 -4.94
CA ALA A 51 -8.17 5.90 -3.68
C ALA A 51 -8.18 4.38 -3.84
N ARG A 52 -8.86 3.86 -4.86
CA ARG A 52 -8.85 2.43 -5.21
C ARG A 52 -7.44 1.91 -5.47
N HIS A 53 -6.64 2.62 -6.25
CA HIS A 53 -5.25 2.22 -6.52
C HIS A 53 -4.41 2.17 -5.24
N THR A 54 -4.56 3.17 -4.37
CA THR A 54 -3.88 3.21 -3.06
C THR A 54 -4.35 2.08 -2.14
N ILE A 55 -5.66 1.81 -2.05
CA ILE A 55 -6.21 0.69 -1.26
C ILE A 55 -5.61 -0.64 -1.73
N ASN A 56 -5.65 -0.91 -3.03
CA ASN A 56 -5.14 -2.15 -3.61
C ASN A 56 -3.67 -2.38 -3.27
N TRP A 57 -2.83 -1.34 -3.34
CA TRP A 57 -1.43 -1.42 -2.93
C TRP A 57 -1.27 -1.71 -1.44
N HIS A 58 -1.90 -0.91 -0.57
CA HIS A 58 -1.72 -1.08 0.86
C HIS A 58 -2.29 -2.40 1.38
N VAL A 59 -3.41 -2.89 0.83
CA VAL A 59 -3.92 -4.24 1.11
C VAL A 59 -2.91 -5.30 0.68
N THR A 60 -2.28 -5.16 -0.49
CA THR A 60 -1.23 -6.08 -0.95
C THR A 60 -0.06 -6.14 0.03
N VAL A 61 0.46 -4.99 0.45
CA VAL A 61 1.56 -4.90 1.42
C VAL A 61 1.14 -5.44 2.78
N SER A 62 -0.09 -5.17 3.24
CA SER A 62 -0.62 -5.69 4.51
C SER A 62 -0.76 -7.21 4.50
N VAL A 63 -1.25 -7.81 3.40
CA VAL A 63 -1.33 -9.27 3.26
C VAL A 63 0.07 -9.87 3.26
N LEU A 64 1.01 -9.30 2.51
CA LEU A 64 2.42 -9.74 2.52
C LEU A 64 3.02 -9.68 3.93
N MET A 65 2.77 -8.59 4.67
CA MET A 65 3.22 -8.42 6.05
C MET A 65 2.68 -9.54 6.95
N ILE A 66 1.37 -9.80 6.91
CA ILE A 66 0.75 -10.83 7.76
C ILE A 66 1.34 -12.20 7.44
N VAL A 67 1.46 -12.55 6.16
CA VAL A 67 2.03 -13.85 5.74
C VAL A 67 3.51 -13.96 6.15
N ALA A 68 4.29 -12.90 5.95
CA ALA A 68 5.70 -12.87 6.33
C ALA A 68 5.90 -13.06 7.85
N LEU A 69 5.11 -12.35 8.67
CA LEU A 69 5.15 -12.47 10.12
C LEU A 69 4.74 -13.88 10.58
N VAL A 70 3.64 -14.42 10.06
CA VAL A 70 3.20 -15.77 10.41
C VAL A 70 4.28 -16.81 10.07
N MET A 71 4.86 -16.75 8.87
CA MET A 71 5.92 -17.68 8.46
C MET A 71 7.17 -17.53 9.33
N PHE A 72 7.58 -16.29 9.63
CA PHE A 72 8.71 -16.02 10.50
C PHE A 72 8.52 -16.59 11.91
N PHE A 73 7.36 -16.35 12.55
CA PHE A 73 7.09 -16.87 13.89
C PHE A 73 6.94 -18.40 13.91
N LEU A 74 6.35 -19.00 12.88
CA LEU A 74 6.26 -20.46 12.79
C LEU A 74 7.63 -21.13 12.66
N GLY A 75 8.58 -20.45 12.04
CA GLY A 75 9.95 -20.93 11.88
C GLY A 75 10.94 -20.43 12.94
N ALA A 76 10.49 -19.69 13.94
CA ALA A 76 11.34 -19.23 15.02
C ALA A 76 11.62 -20.38 15.99
N ASP A 77 12.90 -20.56 16.32
CA ASP A 77 13.44 -21.52 17.28
C ASP A 77 13.80 -20.86 18.63
N GLU A 78 13.88 -19.52 18.66
CA GLU A 78 14.12 -18.71 19.85
C GLU A 78 13.05 -17.62 20.00
N ILE A 79 12.57 -17.41 21.23
CA ILE A 79 11.69 -16.29 21.59
C ILE A 79 12.32 -15.51 22.75
N THR A 80 12.40 -14.19 22.60
CA THR A 80 12.86 -13.27 23.65
C THR A 80 11.67 -12.76 24.46
N VAL A 81 11.60 -13.12 25.74
CA VAL A 81 10.59 -12.62 26.69
C VAL A 81 11.30 -11.83 27.80
N LEU A 82 10.95 -10.55 27.97
CA LEU A 82 11.56 -9.67 28.98
C LEU A 82 13.11 -9.59 28.92
N GLY A 83 13.69 -9.81 27.74
CA GLY A 83 15.15 -9.78 27.53
C GLY A 83 15.85 -11.11 27.75
N GLU A 84 15.14 -12.16 28.14
CA GLU A 84 15.67 -13.53 28.23
C GLU A 84 15.27 -14.31 26.98
N THR A 85 16.26 -14.90 26.31
CA THR A 85 16.07 -15.75 25.12
C THR A 85 15.81 -17.17 25.58
N THR A 86 14.67 -17.71 25.17
CA THR A 86 14.30 -19.11 25.42
C THR A 86 14.20 -19.84 24.10
N GLU A 87 14.87 -20.99 23.98
CA GLU A 87 14.72 -21.90 22.84
C GLU A 87 13.32 -22.53 22.90
N VAL A 88 12.43 -22.05 22.04
CA VAL A 88 11.04 -22.52 21.93
C VAL A 88 10.72 -22.61 20.46
N SER A 89 10.77 -23.83 19.93
CA SER A 89 10.34 -24.10 18.56
C SER A 89 8.84 -24.45 18.52
N LEU A 90 8.10 -23.81 17.61
CA LEU A 90 6.67 -24.06 17.41
C LEU A 90 6.40 -25.27 16.50
N LEU A 91 7.40 -25.72 15.76
CA LEU A 91 7.29 -26.80 14.77
C LEU A 91 8.39 -27.85 14.97
N PRO A 92 8.14 -29.13 14.65
CA PRO A 92 9.19 -30.14 14.71
C PRO A 92 10.21 -29.95 13.57
N ALA A 93 11.47 -30.29 13.83
CA ALA A 93 12.49 -30.36 12.78
C ALA A 93 12.10 -31.36 11.67
N PRO A 94 12.33 -31.04 10.38
CA PRO A 94 13.00 -29.85 9.85
C PRO A 94 12.03 -28.73 9.41
N LEU A 95 10.76 -28.76 9.83
CA LEU A 95 9.75 -27.81 9.36
C LEU A 95 10.03 -26.39 9.87
N ASP A 96 10.46 -26.25 11.11
CA ASP A 96 10.93 -24.98 11.69
C ASP A 96 11.93 -24.26 10.78
N LEU A 97 12.97 -24.95 10.32
CA LEU A 97 13.98 -24.39 9.41
C LEU A 97 13.38 -23.94 8.08
N VAL A 98 12.51 -24.75 7.47
CA VAL A 98 11.88 -24.41 6.19
C VAL A 98 11.01 -23.16 6.32
N PHE A 99 10.19 -23.09 7.37
CA PHE A 99 9.34 -21.94 7.63
C PHE A 99 10.17 -20.70 7.97
N GLY A 100 11.27 -20.85 8.71
CA GLY A 100 12.17 -19.76 9.08
C GLY A 100 12.85 -19.15 7.85
N LEU A 101 13.36 -19.99 6.95
CA LEU A 101 13.97 -19.55 5.69
C LEU A 101 12.96 -18.84 4.77
N VAL A 102 11.76 -19.41 4.62
CA VAL A 102 10.68 -18.80 3.83
C VAL A 102 10.24 -17.47 4.45
N GLY A 103 10.05 -17.43 5.76
CA GLY A 103 9.73 -16.22 6.51
C GLY A 103 10.78 -15.13 6.31
N PHE A 104 12.06 -15.47 6.42
CA PHE A 104 13.17 -14.54 6.19
C PHE A 104 13.16 -13.96 4.76
N LEU A 105 12.97 -14.80 3.74
CA LEU A 105 12.84 -14.34 2.35
C LEU A 105 11.63 -13.41 2.16
N LEU A 106 10.49 -13.74 2.77
CA LEU A 106 9.29 -12.90 2.72
C LEU A 106 9.51 -11.55 3.41
N ILE A 107 10.27 -11.50 4.50
CA ILE A 107 10.65 -10.24 5.16
C ILE A 107 11.53 -9.38 4.24
N ILE A 108 12.47 -9.97 3.49
CA ILE A 108 13.25 -9.22 2.48
C ILE A 108 12.32 -8.63 1.41
N VAL A 109 11.38 -9.42 0.89
CA VAL A 109 10.39 -8.94 -0.08
C VAL A 109 9.51 -7.84 0.52
N LEU A 110 9.13 -7.96 1.79
CA LEU A 110 8.36 -6.94 2.51
C LEU A 110 9.14 -5.63 2.65
N VAL A 111 10.44 -5.68 2.99
CA VAL A 111 11.30 -4.49 3.07
C VAL A 111 11.38 -3.79 1.70
N ILE A 112 11.50 -4.57 0.62
CA ILE A 112 11.47 -4.02 -0.74
C ILE A 112 10.10 -3.37 -1.03
N ALA A 113 8.99 -4.02 -0.65
CA ALA A 113 7.65 -3.47 -0.83
C ALA A 113 7.42 -2.18 -0.01
N ILE A 114 7.96 -2.09 1.21
CA ILE A 114 7.92 -0.87 2.03
C ILE A 114 8.70 0.25 1.35
N PHE A 115 9.90 -0.03 0.84
CA PHE A 115 10.68 0.95 0.09
C PHE A 115 9.94 1.40 -1.19
N LEU A 116 9.38 0.46 -1.95
CA LEU A 116 8.56 0.75 -3.14
C LEU A 116 7.31 1.58 -2.78
N THR A 117 6.74 1.44 -1.58
CA THR A 117 5.62 2.26 -1.13
C THR A 117 5.97 3.74 -1.15
N LEU A 118 7.18 4.11 -0.72
CA LEU A 118 7.65 5.50 -0.78
C LEU A 118 7.78 5.98 -2.23
N VAL A 119 8.42 5.18 -3.08
CA VAL A 119 8.63 5.51 -4.50
C VAL A 119 7.29 5.65 -5.23
N TYR A 120 6.40 4.68 -5.06
CA TYR A 120 5.10 4.63 -5.73
C TYR A 120 4.17 5.75 -5.25
N THR A 121 4.22 6.11 -3.98
CA THR A 121 3.47 7.27 -3.47
C THR A 121 3.88 8.56 -4.17
N ILE A 122 5.19 8.78 -4.37
CA ILE A 122 5.69 9.96 -5.09
C ILE A 122 5.22 9.92 -6.55
N VAL A 123 5.42 8.80 -7.25
CA VAL A 123 5.03 8.64 -8.67
C VAL A 123 3.52 8.84 -8.84
N ALA A 124 2.71 8.23 -7.99
CA ALA A 124 1.26 8.33 -8.05
C ALA A 124 0.79 9.77 -7.76
N THR A 125 1.38 10.44 -6.78
CA THR A 125 1.08 11.84 -6.47
C THR A 125 1.42 12.76 -7.64
N VAL A 126 2.59 12.61 -8.26
CA VAL A 126 3.00 13.40 -9.44
C VAL A 126 2.04 13.17 -10.62
N LYS A 127 1.65 11.91 -10.85
CA LYS A 127 0.68 11.57 -11.89
C LYS A 127 -0.71 12.14 -11.61
N ALA A 128 -1.14 12.14 -10.35
CA ALA A 128 -2.40 12.73 -9.93
C ALA A 128 -2.42 14.25 -10.10
N ILE A 129 -1.32 14.95 -9.77
CA ILE A 129 -1.16 16.41 -10.02
C ILE A 129 -1.32 16.72 -11.51
N SER A 130 -0.82 15.82 -12.37
CA SER A 130 -0.96 15.93 -13.83
C SER A 130 -2.36 15.54 -14.35
N GLY A 131 -3.28 15.12 -13.47
CA GLY A 131 -4.64 14.70 -13.82
C GLY A 131 -4.76 13.26 -14.31
N SER A 132 -3.73 12.44 -14.12
CA SER A 132 -3.74 11.03 -14.52
C SER A 132 -3.80 10.12 -13.30
N THR A 133 -4.50 9.00 -13.42
CA THR A 133 -4.53 7.96 -12.39
C THR A 133 -3.44 6.93 -12.67
N TRP A 134 -2.90 6.31 -11.62
CA TRP A 134 -1.83 5.34 -11.79
C TRP A 134 -2.01 4.12 -10.88
N THR A 135 -1.93 2.95 -11.48
CA THR A 135 -1.94 1.69 -10.75
C THR A 135 -0.54 1.38 -10.24
N TYR A 136 -0.45 1.04 -8.95
CA TYR A 136 0.78 0.63 -8.30
C TYR A 136 1.19 -0.75 -8.85
N PRO A 137 2.37 -0.91 -9.48
CA PRO A 137 2.81 -2.18 -10.02
C PRO A 137 2.90 -3.25 -8.94
N GLY A 138 2.41 -4.46 -9.24
CA GLY A 138 2.36 -5.57 -8.29
C GLY A 138 1.22 -5.50 -7.28
N ALA A 139 0.36 -4.47 -7.31
CA ALA A 139 -0.84 -4.44 -6.47
C ALA A 139 -1.88 -5.47 -6.92
N ILE A 140 -2.45 -6.19 -5.96
CA ILE A 140 -3.60 -7.08 -6.12
C ILE A 140 -4.87 -6.24 -6.31
N ALA A 141 -5.73 -6.60 -7.27
CA ALA A 141 -7.00 -5.94 -7.53
C ALA A 141 -8.07 -6.35 -6.49
N PHE A 142 -8.00 -5.81 -5.28
CA PHE A 142 -8.97 -6.09 -4.23
C PHE A 142 -10.29 -5.34 -4.41
N VAL A 143 -10.21 -4.05 -4.68
CA VAL A 143 -11.36 -3.24 -5.10
C VAL A 143 -11.34 -3.15 -6.62
N GLU A 144 -12.35 -3.74 -7.26
CA GLU A 144 -12.54 -3.70 -8.71
C GLU A 144 -13.55 -2.62 -9.13
N ARG A 145 -13.47 -2.19 -10.39
CA ARG A 145 -14.52 -1.37 -11.02
C ARG A 145 -15.62 -2.33 -11.47
N TYR A 146 -16.81 -2.26 -10.88
CA TYR A 146 -17.99 -2.82 -11.54
C TYR A 146 -18.15 -2.08 -12.88
N ARG A 147 -18.01 -2.82 -13.98
CA ARG A 147 -18.24 -2.30 -15.34
C ARG A 147 -19.72 -2.19 -15.61
#